data_AF-A0A0A9DAY8-F1
#
_entry.id   AF-A0A0A9DAY8-F1
#
_cell.length_a   1.000
_cell.length_b   1.000
_cell.length_c   1.000
_cell.angle_alpha   90.00
_cell.angle_beta   90.00
_cell.angle_gamma   90.00
#
_symmetry.space_group_name_H-M   'P 1'
#
loop_
_entity.id
_entity.type
_entity.pdbx_description
1 polymer ?
#
loop_
_entity_poly.entity_id
_entity_poly.type
_entity_poly.pdbx_seq_one_letter_code
_entity_poly.pdbx_strand_id
1 'polypeptide(L)'
;MRNTPLLDATIITMLPGSRMQEVIRMLPIFLHTVQHLRHTFNELSLVIPVAPHRDVRTYVEKVVQSGPYPVVMIPGGSLKERYDAFSASRAALCTSGTAVMELMLAKLPCVVAYQAHYITECLIHLRKKINFISLPNILLNSPVVPEILFRDCTAKNLAAKLSDVISNNEVRQQQVESAGQVFQILHEPMKQRGNFFVEELGNSNLSSNVYSPSVIAALTVLYSDKHRQAVYQS
;
A
#
# COMPACT_ATOMS: atom_id res chain seq x y z
N MET A 1 18.30 -20.83 5.43
CA MET A 1 17.03 -20.05 5.38
C MET A 1 16.06 -20.85 4.52
N ARG A 2 14.80 -21.06 4.95
CA ARG A 2 13.81 -21.64 4.05
C ARG A 2 13.34 -20.54 3.11
N ASN A 3 13.81 -20.57 1.87
CA ASN A 3 13.47 -19.59 0.83
C ASN A 3 12.13 -19.95 0.15
N THR A 4 11.27 -20.69 0.83
CA THR A 4 10.03 -21.23 0.26
C THR A 4 8.92 -21.03 1.29
N PRO A 5 7.80 -20.41 0.91
CA PRO A 5 6.61 -20.38 1.76
C PRO A 5 6.18 -21.82 2.07
N LEU A 6 5.72 -22.06 3.29
CA LEU A 6 5.16 -23.38 3.65
C LEU A 6 3.90 -23.61 2.81
N LEU A 7 3.69 -24.84 2.32
CA LEU A 7 2.66 -25.17 1.33
C LEU A 7 1.22 -24.85 1.80
N ASP A 8 0.98 -24.71 3.11
CA ASP A 8 -0.31 -24.35 3.71
C ASP A 8 -0.26 -23.07 4.58
N ALA A 9 0.85 -22.31 4.54
CA ALA A 9 0.95 -21.09 5.35
C ALA A 9 0.12 -19.94 4.78
N THR A 10 -0.48 -19.16 5.67
CA THR A 10 -1.05 -17.86 5.30
C THR A 10 0.08 -16.88 4.98
N ILE A 11 0.16 -16.47 3.73
CA ILE A 11 1.20 -15.54 3.25
C ILE A 11 0.75 -14.10 3.47
N ILE A 12 1.62 -13.28 4.09
CA ILE A 12 1.39 -11.85 4.31
C ILE A 12 2.48 -11.05 3.59
N THR A 13 2.07 -10.14 2.69
CA THR A 13 3.01 -9.20 2.07
C THR A 13 3.23 -7.99 2.98
N MET A 14 4.47 -7.55 3.14
CA MET A 14 4.82 -6.32 3.84
C MET A 14 5.54 -5.34 2.92
N LEU A 15 5.03 -4.12 2.83
CA LEU A 15 5.65 -3.02 2.12
C LEU A 15 6.00 -1.91 3.14
N PRO A 16 7.17 -1.98 3.80
CA PRO A 16 7.55 -1.09 4.89
C PRO A 16 7.92 0.34 4.44
N GLY A 17 7.88 0.62 3.14
CA GLY A 17 8.21 1.90 2.55
C GLY A 17 9.37 1.83 1.57
N SER A 18 9.59 2.93 0.85
CA SER A 18 10.68 3.06 -0.12
C SER A 18 11.87 3.85 0.43
N ARG A 19 11.63 4.70 1.43
CA ARG A 19 12.65 5.52 2.06
C ARG A 19 13.22 4.86 3.30
N MET A 20 14.52 5.00 3.51
CA MET A 20 15.22 4.42 4.66
C MET A 20 14.56 4.76 6.00
N GLN A 21 14.19 6.03 6.22
CA GLN A 21 13.57 6.46 7.48
C GLN A 21 12.19 5.83 7.72
N GLU A 22 11.41 5.59 6.66
CA GLU A 22 10.12 4.90 6.75
C GLU A 22 10.36 3.44 7.13
N VAL A 23 11.29 2.77 6.44
CA VAL A 23 11.60 1.35 6.66
C VAL A 23 12.14 1.09 8.07
N ILE A 24 13.07 1.93 8.56
CA ILE A 24 13.63 1.82 9.92
C ILE A 24 12.54 1.88 10.98
N ARG A 25 11.50 2.70 10.75
CA ARG A 25 10.41 2.90 11.70
C ARG A 25 9.34 1.81 11.59
N MET A 26 8.94 1.48 10.37
CA MET A 26 7.75 0.68 10.11
C MET A 26 8.02 -0.82 10.09
N LEU A 27 9.20 -1.26 9.61
CA LEU A 27 9.52 -2.68 9.53
C LEU A 27 9.49 -3.36 10.91
N PRO A 28 10.09 -2.81 11.99
CA PRO A 28 9.99 -3.40 13.32
C PRO A 28 8.54 -3.53 13.80
N ILE A 29 7.70 -2.53 13.54
CA ILE A 29 6.28 -2.54 13.91
C ILE A 29 5.55 -3.66 13.17
N PHE A 30 5.79 -3.83 11.87
CA PHE A 30 5.17 -4.89 11.06
C PHE A 30 5.58 -6.29 11.53
N LEU A 31 6.86 -6.47 11.85
CA LEU A 31 7.34 -7.74 12.41
C LEU A 31 6.69 -8.01 13.78
N HIS A 32 6.59 -7.01 14.65
CA HIS A 32 5.88 -7.09 15.93
C HIS A 32 4.39 -7.42 15.75
N THR A 33 3.73 -6.84 14.75
CA THR A 33 2.34 -7.15 14.38
C THR A 33 2.16 -8.63 14.07
N VAL A 34 3.07 -9.23 13.30
CA VAL A 34 2.99 -10.66 12.97
C VAL A 34 3.20 -11.53 14.19
N GLN A 35 4.01 -11.12 15.18
CA GLN A 35 4.16 -11.90 16.41
C GLN A 35 2.84 -12.00 17.16
N HIS A 36 2.06 -10.91 17.22
CA HIS A 36 0.72 -10.94 17.81
C HIS A 36 -0.25 -11.85 17.06
N LEU A 37 -0.12 -11.97 15.73
CA LEU A 37 -0.98 -12.81 14.91
C LEU A 37 -0.74 -14.32 15.08
N ARG A 38 0.41 -14.75 15.62
CA ARG A 38 0.73 -16.18 15.80
C ARG A 38 -0.24 -16.90 16.74
N HIS A 39 -0.86 -16.17 17.67
CA HIS A 39 -1.87 -16.75 18.56
C HIS A 39 -3.17 -17.10 17.81
N THR A 40 -3.40 -16.47 16.65
CA THR A 40 -4.60 -16.66 15.83
C THR A 40 -4.33 -17.54 14.61
N PHE A 41 -3.12 -17.49 14.04
CA PHE A 41 -2.73 -18.23 12.83
C PHE A 41 -1.48 -19.08 13.09
N ASN A 42 -1.61 -20.40 12.93
CA ASN A 42 -0.54 -21.35 13.26
C ASN A 42 0.66 -21.31 12.29
N GLU A 43 0.42 -21.06 11.00
CA GLU A 43 1.47 -21.00 9.98
C GLU A 43 1.40 -19.70 9.17
N LEU A 44 2.41 -18.84 9.34
CA LEU A 44 2.54 -17.56 8.67
C LEU A 44 3.88 -17.49 7.92
N SER A 45 3.82 -17.05 6.66
CA SER A 45 5.00 -16.75 5.84
C SER A 45 4.97 -15.29 5.40
N LEU A 46 6.12 -14.62 5.43
CA LEU A 46 6.20 -13.20 5.10
C LEU A 46 6.88 -13.01 3.76
N VAL A 47 6.35 -12.08 2.97
CA VAL A 47 6.98 -11.64 1.72
C VAL A 47 7.23 -10.14 1.80
N ILE A 48 8.46 -9.70 1.50
CA ILE A 48 8.84 -8.28 1.54
C ILE A 48 9.40 -7.88 0.18
N PRO A 49 8.60 -7.24 -0.68
CA PRO A 49 9.10 -6.52 -1.83
C PRO A 49 9.89 -5.29 -1.38
N VAL A 50 11.18 -5.27 -1.71
CA VAL A 50 12.08 -4.18 -1.29
C VAL A 50 12.23 -3.18 -2.43
N ALA A 51 12.24 -1.89 -2.10
CA ALA A 51 12.57 -0.85 -3.06
C ALA A 51 13.99 -1.04 -3.65
N PRO A 52 14.26 -0.57 -4.89
CA PRO A 52 15.56 -0.70 -5.55
C PRO A 52 16.62 0.26 -4.97
N HIS A 53 16.76 0.30 -3.64
CA HIS A 53 17.76 1.09 -2.92
C HIS A 53 18.63 0.16 -2.08
N ARG A 54 19.94 0.18 -2.34
CA ARG A 54 20.91 -0.76 -1.73
C ARG A 54 20.84 -0.74 -0.20
N ASP A 55 20.88 0.44 0.41
CA ASP A 55 20.89 0.52 1.88
C ASP A 55 19.61 -0.02 2.50
N VAL A 56 18.45 0.28 1.90
CA VAL A 56 17.15 -0.22 2.36
C VAL A 56 17.16 -1.74 2.33
N ARG A 57 17.62 -2.34 1.23
CA ARG A 57 17.76 -3.80 1.11
C ARG A 57 18.66 -4.37 2.20
N THR A 58 19.85 -3.83 2.38
CA THR A 58 20.80 -4.29 3.42
C THR A 58 20.18 -4.21 4.81
N TYR A 59 19.44 -3.13 5.11
CA TYR A 59 18.76 -2.97 6.39
C TYR A 59 17.65 -4.02 6.59
N VAL A 60 16.79 -4.20 5.59
CA VAL A 60 15.72 -5.22 5.64
C VAL A 60 16.33 -6.60 5.84
N GLU A 61 17.34 -6.98 5.05
CA GLU A 61 18.05 -8.27 5.16
C GLU A 61 18.57 -8.50 6.58
N LYS A 62 19.24 -7.50 7.17
CA LYS A 62 19.76 -7.59 8.54
C LYS A 62 18.65 -7.80 9.58
N VAL A 63 17.55 -7.05 9.49
CA VAL A 63 16.45 -7.11 10.45
C VAL A 63 15.71 -8.44 10.34
N VAL A 64 15.45 -8.93 9.13
CA VAL A 64 14.71 -10.20 8.95
C VAL A 64 15.54 -11.42 9.28
N GLN A 65 16.86 -11.38 9.08
CA GLN A 65 17.77 -12.47 9.48
C GLN A 65 17.77 -12.71 10.99
N SER A 66 17.61 -11.64 11.78
CA SER A 66 17.48 -11.74 13.24
C SER A 66 16.08 -12.17 13.71
N GLY A 67 15.10 -12.24 12.80
CA GLY A 67 13.71 -12.50 13.12
C GLY A 67 13.36 -13.99 13.16
N PRO A 68 12.36 -14.40 13.94
CA PRO A 68 11.94 -15.80 14.06
C PRO A 68 11.02 -16.26 12.91
N TYR A 69 10.96 -15.54 11.79
CA TYR A 69 9.96 -15.72 10.72
C TYR A 69 10.61 -16.15 9.41
N PRO A 70 9.98 -17.07 8.65
CA PRO A 70 10.35 -17.29 7.26
C PRO A 70 9.96 -16.05 6.45
N VAL A 71 10.97 -15.32 5.98
CA VAL A 71 10.79 -14.12 5.15
C VAL A 71 11.38 -14.37 3.77
N VAL A 72 10.56 -14.20 2.73
CA VAL A 72 10.99 -14.17 1.34
C VAL A 72 11.13 -12.71 0.93
N MET A 73 12.34 -12.31 0.55
CA MET A 73 12.59 -10.96 0.05
C MET A 73 12.53 -10.94 -1.46
N ILE A 74 11.79 -10.00 -2.02
CA ILE A 74 11.70 -9.80 -3.48
C ILE A 74 12.53 -8.57 -3.84
N PRO A 75 13.56 -8.73 -4.70
CA PRO A 75 14.39 -7.62 -5.13
C PRO A 75 13.58 -6.53 -5.86
N GLY A 76 13.93 -5.27 -5.61
CA GLY A 76 13.36 -4.14 -6.32
C GLY A 76 13.67 -4.20 -7.82
N GLY A 77 12.69 -3.85 -8.66
CA GLY A 77 12.81 -3.84 -10.12
C GLY A 77 12.17 -5.05 -10.82
N SER A 78 11.85 -6.11 -10.08
CA SER A 78 11.13 -7.27 -10.61
C SER A 78 9.62 -7.10 -10.45
N LEU A 79 9.00 -6.42 -11.41
CA LEU A 79 7.56 -6.14 -11.36
C LEU A 79 6.74 -7.43 -11.33
N LYS A 80 7.12 -8.42 -12.16
CA LYS A 80 6.44 -9.71 -12.25
C LYS A 80 6.45 -10.44 -10.91
N GLU A 81 7.61 -10.67 -10.32
CA GLU A 81 7.73 -11.40 -9.05
C GLU A 81 6.97 -10.70 -7.92
N ARG A 82 6.94 -9.36 -7.93
CA ARG A 82 6.16 -8.60 -6.96
C ARG A 82 4.66 -8.86 -7.09
N TYR A 83 4.12 -8.88 -8.31
CA TYR A 83 2.70 -9.20 -8.53
C TYR A 83 2.40 -10.68 -8.27
N ASP A 84 3.31 -11.60 -8.62
CA ASP A 84 3.19 -13.02 -8.28
C ASP A 84 3.06 -13.20 -6.75
N ALA A 85 3.85 -12.44 -5.98
CA ALA A 85 3.73 -12.42 -4.53
C ALA A 85 2.44 -11.77 -4.02
N PHE A 86 1.93 -10.74 -4.69
CA PHE A 86 0.62 -10.19 -4.33
C PHE A 86 -0.48 -11.23 -4.54
N SER A 87 -0.44 -11.97 -5.65
CA SER A 87 -1.40 -13.03 -5.96
C SER A 87 -1.31 -14.23 -5.00
N ALA A 88 -0.11 -14.55 -4.51
CA ALA A 88 0.08 -15.61 -3.52
C ALA A 88 -0.33 -15.17 -2.10
N SER A 89 -0.36 -13.87 -1.83
CA SER A 89 -0.61 -13.33 -0.50
C SER A 89 -2.08 -13.27 -0.14
N ARG A 90 -2.36 -13.48 1.14
CA ARG A 90 -3.70 -13.48 1.71
C ARG A 90 -4.16 -12.10 2.17
N ALA A 91 -3.20 -11.29 2.61
CA ALA A 91 -3.37 -9.87 2.96
C ALA A 91 -2.02 -9.15 2.89
N ALA A 92 -2.04 -7.81 2.91
CA ALA A 92 -0.83 -6.99 2.96
C ALA A 92 -0.83 -5.93 4.07
N LEU A 93 0.35 -5.67 4.62
CA LEU A 93 0.66 -4.46 5.37
C LEU A 93 1.45 -3.51 4.48
N CYS A 94 1.05 -2.25 4.42
CA CYS A 94 1.75 -1.27 3.62
C CYS A 94 1.79 0.09 4.29
N THR A 95 2.83 0.86 3.98
CA THR A 95 2.88 2.28 4.34
C THR A 95 2.06 3.12 3.37
N SER A 96 1.56 4.27 3.85
CA SER A 96 0.73 5.18 3.05
C SER A 96 1.53 5.78 1.90
N GLY A 97 1.23 5.30 0.69
CA GLY A 97 1.90 5.70 -0.53
C GLY A 97 1.30 5.00 -1.73
N THR A 98 2.09 4.89 -2.79
CA THR A 98 1.72 4.27 -4.07
C THR A 98 1.48 2.76 -3.94
N ALA A 99 2.08 2.13 -2.94
CA ALA A 99 1.91 0.72 -2.63
C ALA A 99 0.44 0.33 -2.40
N VAL A 100 -0.36 1.20 -1.75
CA VAL A 100 -1.78 0.92 -1.50
C VAL A 100 -2.54 0.80 -2.82
N MET A 101 -2.23 1.66 -3.80
CA MET A 101 -2.84 1.60 -5.12
C MET A 101 -2.45 0.32 -5.86
N GLU A 102 -1.19 -0.08 -5.80
CA GLU A 102 -0.72 -1.31 -6.43
C GLU A 102 -1.37 -2.56 -5.84
N LEU A 103 -1.56 -2.58 -4.51
CA LEU A 103 -2.27 -3.65 -3.80
C LEU A 103 -3.75 -3.69 -4.18
N MET A 104 -4.42 -2.54 -4.25
CA MET A 104 -5.80 -2.44 -4.70
C MET A 104 -5.94 -2.91 -6.15
N LEU A 105 -5.04 -2.50 -7.05
CA LEU A 105 -5.02 -2.98 -8.43
C LEU A 105 -4.79 -4.49 -8.52
N ALA A 106 -3.99 -5.05 -7.61
CA ALA A 106 -3.79 -6.50 -7.47
C ALA A 106 -4.95 -7.21 -6.76
N LYS A 107 -5.99 -6.47 -6.32
CA LYS A 107 -7.12 -6.97 -5.52
C LYS A 107 -6.67 -7.71 -4.25
N LEU A 108 -5.55 -7.29 -3.66
CA LEU A 108 -5.03 -7.85 -2.43
C LEU A 108 -5.52 -7.00 -1.24
N PRO A 109 -6.39 -7.55 -0.37
CA PRO A 109 -6.83 -6.84 0.83
C PRO A 109 -5.64 -6.42 1.69
N CYS A 110 -5.69 -5.20 2.23
CA CYS A 110 -4.56 -4.62 2.94
C CYS A 110 -4.97 -3.75 4.11
N VAL A 111 -3.99 -3.46 4.96
CA VAL A 111 -4.07 -2.48 6.05
C VAL A 111 -2.97 -1.45 5.83
N VAL A 112 -3.35 -0.18 5.87
CA VAL A 112 -2.43 0.95 5.73
C VAL A 112 -1.96 1.37 7.11
N ALA A 113 -0.66 1.53 7.25
CA ALA A 113 -0.02 1.85 8.51
C ALA A 113 0.99 2.97 8.31
N TYR A 114 0.93 4.03 9.11
CA TYR A 114 1.94 5.08 9.02
C TYR A 114 2.22 5.70 10.37
N GLN A 115 3.49 5.73 10.75
CA GLN A 115 3.96 6.42 11.95
C GLN A 115 4.83 7.62 11.54
N ALA A 116 4.33 8.83 11.79
CA ALA A 116 5.08 10.06 11.57
C ALA A 116 5.94 10.43 12.80
N HIS A 117 6.83 11.42 12.66
CA HIS A 117 7.44 12.05 13.82
C HIS A 117 6.37 12.84 14.60
N TYR A 118 6.48 12.87 15.93
CA TYR A 118 5.55 13.56 16.85
C TYR A 118 5.20 15.00 16.43
N ILE A 119 6.19 15.75 15.92
CA ILE A 119 6.00 17.14 15.45
C ILE A 119 5.11 17.18 14.20
N THR A 120 5.29 16.23 13.28
CA THR A 120 4.49 16.11 12.06
C THR A 120 3.04 15.71 12.37
N GLU A 121 2.83 14.82 13.36
CA GLU A 121 1.50 14.43 13.82
C GLU A 121 0.72 15.64 14.37
N CYS A 122 1.37 16.49 15.18
CA CYS A 122 0.77 17.70 15.74
C CYS A 122 0.34 18.69 14.65
N LEU A 123 1.15 18.86 13.59
CA LEU A 123 0.84 19.76 12.47
C LEU A 123 -0.32 19.24 11.61
N ILE A 124 -0.41 17.92 11.39
CA ILE A 124 -1.51 17.29 10.64
C ILE A 124 -2.82 17.38 11.43
N HIS A 125 -2.79 17.17 12.75
CA HIS A 125 -3.97 17.35 13.61
C HIS A 125 -4.53 18.78 13.58
N LEU A 126 -3.67 19.78 13.35
CA LEU A 126 -4.09 21.16 13.16
C LEU A 126 -4.91 21.35 11.87
N ARG A 127 -4.71 20.49 10.87
CA ARG A 127 -5.46 20.48 9.60
C ARG A 127 -6.63 19.49 9.66
N LYS A 128 -7.65 19.83 10.45
CA LYS A 128 -8.92 19.08 10.67
C LYS A 128 -9.75 18.68 9.42
N LYS A 129 -9.26 18.85 8.19
CA LYS A 129 -10.03 18.66 6.95
C LYS A 129 -9.73 17.35 6.19
N ILE A 130 -8.77 16.54 6.63
CA ILE A 130 -8.40 15.31 5.91
C ILE A 130 -8.93 14.10 6.67
N ASN A 131 -10.00 13.49 6.16
CA ASN A 131 -10.63 12.31 6.76
C ASN A 131 -9.88 11.00 6.46
N PHE A 132 -9.10 10.97 5.37
CA PHE A 132 -8.37 9.79 4.88
C PHE A 132 -6.99 10.18 4.35
N ILE A 133 -5.99 9.35 4.58
CA ILE A 133 -4.61 9.55 4.07
C ILE A 133 -4.36 8.70 2.83
N SER A 134 -4.91 7.49 2.77
CA SER A 134 -4.72 6.63 1.61
C SER A 134 -5.56 7.12 0.44
N LEU A 135 -4.97 7.10 -0.75
CA LEU A 135 -5.65 7.55 -1.94
C LEU A 135 -6.95 6.78 -2.26
N PRO A 136 -7.03 5.44 -2.13
CA PRO A 136 -8.27 4.72 -2.35
C PRO A 136 -9.44 5.25 -1.51
N ASN A 137 -9.18 5.50 -0.21
CA ASN A 137 -10.19 6.01 0.71
C ASN A 137 -10.55 7.47 0.41
N ILE A 138 -9.59 8.29 -0.02
CA ILE A 138 -9.85 9.66 -0.49
C ILE A 138 -10.74 9.65 -1.73
N LEU A 139 -10.43 8.81 -2.73
CA LEU A 139 -11.19 8.72 -3.99
C LEU A 139 -12.61 8.23 -3.77
N LEU A 140 -12.80 7.25 -2.89
CA LEU A 140 -14.11 6.70 -2.56
C LEU A 140 -14.83 7.46 -1.45
N ASN A 141 -14.16 8.42 -0.81
CA ASN A 141 -14.61 9.12 0.39
C ASN A 141 -15.19 8.16 1.45
N SER A 142 -14.52 7.02 1.65
CA SER A 142 -15.00 5.90 2.48
C SER A 142 -13.82 5.14 3.09
N PRO A 143 -13.89 4.64 4.34
CA PRO A 143 -12.84 3.88 5.02
C PRO A 143 -12.77 2.43 4.53
N VAL A 144 -12.61 2.22 3.22
CA VAL A 144 -12.55 0.89 2.60
C VAL A 144 -11.32 0.13 3.07
N VAL A 145 -10.16 0.78 3.00
CA VAL A 145 -8.89 0.22 3.46
C VAL A 145 -8.67 0.69 4.90
N PRO A 146 -8.54 -0.21 5.89
CA PRO A 146 -8.27 0.20 7.26
C PRO A 146 -6.97 1.00 7.36
N GLU A 147 -7.04 2.21 7.92
CA GLU A 147 -5.90 3.10 8.14
C GLU A 147 -5.59 3.18 9.63
N ILE A 148 -4.40 2.74 10.04
CA ILE A 148 -3.90 2.85 11.42
C ILE A 148 -2.72 3.81 11.42
N LEU A 149 -2.95 5.00 11.96
CA LEU A 149 -2.09 6.16 11.73
C LEU A 149 -1.54 6.71 13.04
N PHE A 150 -0.34 7.29 12.94
CA PHE A 150 0.33 8.05 13.99
C PHE A 150 0.44 7.29 15.33
N ARG A 151 -0.04 7.86 16.44
CA ARG A 151 -0.04 7.22 17.76
C ARG A 151 -0.78 5.89 17.78
N ASP A 152 -1.82 5.74 16.97
CA ASP A 152 -2.60 4.50 16.90
C ASP A 152 -1.86 3.39 16.14
N CYS A 153 -0.79 3.73 15.39
CA CYS A 153 0.10 2.82 14.68
C CYS A 153 0.96 2.00 15.64
N THR A 154 0.30 1.12 16.39
CA THR A 154 0.90 0.15 17.30
C THR A 154 0.75 -1.25 16.73
N ALA A 155 1.68 -2.13 17.08
CA ALA A 155 1.69 -3.51 16.60
C ALA A 155 0.38 -4.25 16.93
N LYS A 156 -0.20 -3.98 18.11
CA LYS A 156 -1.46 -4.56 18.59
C LYS A 156 -2.66 -4.12 17.74
N ASN A 157 -2.80 -2.81 17.49
CA ASN A 157 -3.91 -2.29 16.69
C ASN A 157 -3.83 -2.79 15.24
N LEU A 158 -2.62 -2.81 14.67
CA LEU A 158 -2.38 -3.38 13.36
C LEU A 158 -2.70 -4.87 13.31
N ALA A 159 -2.34 -5.64 14.34
CA ALA A 159 -2.65 -7.06 14.40
C ALA A 159 -4.16 -7.32 14.44
N ALA A 160 -4.91 -6.54 15.23
CA ALA A 160 -6.36 -6.66 15.29
C ALA A 160 -7.02 -6.43 13.92
N LYS A 161 -6.65 -5.35 13.21
CA LYS A 161 -7.20 -5.06 11.89
C LYS A 161 -6.73 -6.04 10.82
N LEU A 162 -5.46 -6.44 10.84
CA LEU A 162 -4.94 -7.40 9.89
C LEU A 162 -5.57 -8.78 10.09
N SER A 163 -5.82 -9.20 11.33
CA SER A 163 -6.54 -10.44 11.65
C SER A 163 -7.95 -10.44 11.09
N ASP A 164 -8.65 -9.31 11.17
CA ASP A 164 -9.99 -9.14 10.60
C ASP A 164 -9.94 -9.21 9.06
N VAL A 165 -9.01 -8.47 8.42
CA VAL A 165 -8.81 -8.54 6.96
C VAL A 165 -8.42 -9.96 6.50
N ILE A 166 -7.67 -10.71 7.31
CA ILE A 166 -7.35 -12.10 7.00
C ILE A 166 -8.55 -13.02 7.24
N SER A 167 -9.33 -12.90 8.31
CA SER A 167 -10.32 -13.92 8.67
C SER A 167 -11.73 -13.64 8.15
N ASN A 168 -12.09 -12.37 7.97
CA ASN A 168 -13.43 -11.93 7.64
C ASN A 168 -13.61 -11.80 6.13
N ASN A 169 -14.41 -12.70 5.55
CA ASN A 169 -14.66 -12.72 4.11
C ASN A 169 -15.45 -11.49 3.63
N GLU A 170 -16.33 -10.92 4.44
CA GLU A 170 -17.10 -9.72 4.07
C GLU A 170 -16.18 -8.51 3.93
N VAL A 171 -15.31 -8.28 4.92
CA VAL A 171 -14.33 -7.18 4.90
C VAL A 171 -13.40 -7.29 3.69
N ARG A 172 -12.96 -8.50 3.36
CA ARG A 172 -12.13 -8.74 2.17
C ARG A 172 -12.90 -8.44 0.89
N GLN A 173 -14.09 -8.99 0.77
CA GLN A 173 -14.90 -8.86 -0.43
C GLN A 173 -15.21 -7.38 -0.69
N GLN A 174 -15.52 -6.63 0.36
CA GLN A 174 -15.68 -5.18 0.30
C GLN A 174 -14.43 -4.48 -0.27
N GLN A 175 -13.23 -4.81 0.23
CA GLN A 175 -11.99 -4.24 -0.31
C GLN A 175 -11.76 -4.60 -1.78
N VAL A 176 -12.05 -5.84 -2.19
CA VAL A 176 -11.89 -6.31 -3.57
C VAL A 176 -12.89 -5.62 -4.51
N GLU A 177 -14.13 -5.42 -4.08
CA GLU A 177 -15.15 -4.71 -4.84
C GLU A 177 -14.82 -3.23 -4.98
N SER A 178 -14.43 -2.59 -3.87
CA SER A 178 -13.98 -1.21 -3.88
C SER A 178 -12.72 -1.01 -4.72
N ALA A 179 -11.82 -1.99 -4.81
CA ALA A 179 -10.71 -1.94 -5.77
C ALA A 179 -11.20 -1.85 -7.22
N GLY A 180 -12.28 -2.55 -7.56
CA GLY A 180 -12.94 -2.40 -8.86
C GLY A 180 -13.48 -0.98 -9.09
N GLN A 181 -14.09 -0.38 -8.06
CA GLN A 181 -14.60 1.01 -8.13
C GLN A 181 -13.46 2.03 -8.30
N VAL A 182 -12.38 1.89 -7.52
CA VAL A 182 -11.19 2.73 -7.68
C VAL A 182 -10.64 2.62 -9.10
N PHE A 183 -10.55 1.40 -9.65
CA PHE A 183 -10.08 1.20 -11.02
C PHE A 183 -10.94 1.96 -12.04
N GLN A 184 -12.28 1.91 -11.92
CA GLN A 184 -13.17 2.67 -12.81
C GLN A 184 -12.94 4.18 -12.72
N ILE A 185 -12.77 4.72 -11.51
CA ILE A 185 -12.50 6.14 -11.27
C ILE A 185 -11.16 6.55 -11.89
N LEU A 186 -10.13 5.69 -11.86
CA LEU A 186 -8.85 5.95 -12.50
C LEU A 186 -8.90 5.80 -14.03
N HIS A 187 -9.76 4.91 -14.55
CA HIS A 187 -9.83 4.58 -15.97
C HIS A 187 -10.44 5.72 -16.81
N GLU A 188 -11.47 6.41 -16.30
CA GLU A 188 -12.10 7.55 -16.99
C GLU A 188 -11.08 8.65 -17.40
N PRO A 189 -10.21 9.15 -16.48
CA PRO A 189 -9.11 10.05 -16.84
C PRO A 189 -8.13 9.48 -17.87
N MET A 190 -7.83 8.17 -17.82
CA MET A 190 -6.92 7.52 -18.77
C MET A 190 -7.52 7.45 -20.18
N LYS A 191 -8.83 7.15 -20.27
CA LYS A 191 -9.56 7.05 -21.55
C LYS A 191 -9.77 8.42 -22.20
N GLN A 192 -10.12 9.43 -21.42
CA GLN A 192 -10.29 10.81 -21.91
C GLN A 192 -8.95 11.44 -22.37
N ARG A 193 -7.82 11.04 -21.77
CA ARG A 193 -6.49 11.52 -22.18
C ARG A 193 -5.77 10.64 -23.21
N GLY A 194 -6.23 9.43 -23.50
CA GLY A 194 -5.65 8.61 -24.58
C GLY A 194 -5.64 9.34 -25.94
N ASN A 195 -6.64 10.17 -26.22
CA ASN A 195 -6.69 10.99 -27.43
C ASN A 195 -5.85 12.29 -27.32
N PHE A 196 -5.75 12.88 -26.14
CA PHE A 196 -4.99 14.13 -25.92
C PHE A 196 -3.47 13.90 -25.91
N PHE A 197 -3.03 12.75 -25.39
CA PHE A 197 -1.62 12.36 -25.38
C PHE A 197 -1.08 12.05 -26.78
N VAL A 198 -1.90 11.56 -27.73
CA VAL A 198 -1.46 11.30 -29.11
C VAL A 198 -1.13 12.62 -29.84
N GLU A 199 -1.84 13.71 -29.55
CA GLU A 199 -1.53 15.04 -30.09
C GLU A 199 -0.29 15.68 -29.43
N GLU A 200 -0.08 15.50 -28.12
CA GLU A 200 1.10 16.04 -27.40
C GLU A 200 2.39 15.22 -27.62
N LEU A 201 2.27 13.90 -27.86
CA LEU A 201 3.40 12.99 -28.11
C LEU A 201 3.92 13.04 -29.56
N GLY A 202 3.23 13.75 -30.46
CA GLY A 202 3.78 14.09 -31.78
C GLY A 202 5.03 14.98 -31.72
N ASN A 203 5.38 15.52 -30.55
CA ASN A 203 6.42 16.54 -30.43
C ASN A 203 7.42 16.40 -29.26
N SER A 204 7.46 15.29 -28.50
CA SER A 204 8.54 15.13 -27.52
C SER A 204 8.93 13.69 -27.18
N ASN A 205 10.23 13.41 -27.32
CA ASN A 205 10.90 12.19 -26.86
C ASN A 205 11.01 12.19 -25.32
N LEU A 206 9.94 11.88 -24.59
CA LEU A 206 10.02 11.61 -23.15
C LEU A 206 9.63 10.17 -22.79
N SER A 207 10.53 9.55 -22.01
CA SER A 207 10.53 8.15 -21.59
C SER A 207 9.30 7.74 -20.77
N SER A 208 9.02 6.42 -20.78
CA SER A 208 7.93 5.62 -20.18
C SER A 208 7.53 5.82 -18.71
N ASN A 209 8.01 6.85 -18.01
CA ASN A 209 7.72 7.12 -16.60
C ASN A 209 6.38 7.84 -16.32
N VAL A 210 5.63 8.21 -17.36
CA VAL A 210 4.37 9.01 -17.23
C VAL A 210 3.19 8.18 -16.71
N TYR A 211 3.26 6.85 -16.76
CA TYR A 211 2.15 5.94 -16.41
C TYR A 211 2.29 5.23 -15.04
N SER A 212 3.08 5.77 -14.10
CA SER A 212 3.13 5.15 -12.78
C SER A 212 1.77 5.30 -12.07
N PRO A 213 1.31 4.29 -11.29
CA PRO A 213 0.06 4.36 -10.54
C PRO A 213 -0.07 5.63 -9.69
N SER A 214 1.05 6.11 -9.14
CA SER A 214 1.24 7.38 -8.42
C SER A 214 0.88 8.64 -9.19
N VAL A 215 1.27 8.69 -10.47
CA VAL A 215 1.07 9.85 -11.34
C VAL A 215 -0.38 9.91 -11.78
N ILE A 216 -0.95 8.76 -12.15
CA ILE A 216 -2.37 8.62 -12.50
C ILE A 216 -3.23 9.05 -11.30
N ALA A 217 -2.93 8.48 -10.13
CA ALA A 217 -3.47 8.84 -8.83
C ALA A 217 -3.48 10.35 -8.52
N ALA A 218 -2.31 10.99 -8.59
CA ALA A 218 -2.16 12.41 -8.26
C ALA A 218 -2.94 13.30 -9.24
N LEU A 219 -2.95 12.93 -10.53
CA LEU A 219 -3.73 13.63 -11.55
C LEU A 219 -5.23 13.52 -11.31
N THR A 220 -5.74 12.35 -10.91
CA THR A 220 -7.15 12.15 -10.57
C THR A 220 -7.58 13.06 -9.41
N VAL A 221 -6.79 13.14 -8.33
CA VAL A 221 -7.11 14.01 -7.19
C VAL A 221 -7.15 15.48 -7.61
N LEU A 222 -6.12 15.97 -8.30
CA LEU A 222 -6.03 17.37 -8.74
C LEU A 222 -7.18 17.78 -9.67
N TYR A 223 -7.67 16.86 -10.51
CA TYR A 223 -8.81 17.13 -11.40
C TYR A 223 -10.15 17.06 -10.69
N SER A 224 -10.35 16.10 -9.79
CA SER A 224 -11.58 16.02 -8.99
C SER A 224 -11.83 17.28 -8.15
N ASP A 225 -10.75 17.94 -7.68
CA ASP A 225 -10.83 19.20 -6.94
C ASP A 225 -11.12 20.41 -7.86
N LYS A 226 -10.51 20.47 -9.06
CA LYS A 226 -10.81 21.50 -10.07
C LYS A 226 -12.24 21.41 -10.59
N HIS A 227 -12.76 20.21 -10.84
CA HIS A 227 -14.15 20.04 -11.25
C HIS A 227 -15.14 20.38 -10.14
N ARG A 228 -14.81 20.10 -8.87
CA ARG A 228 -15.61 20.58 -7.72
C ARG A 228 -15.65 22.10 -7.66
N GLN A 229 -14.54 22.79 -7.88
CA GLN A 229 -14.52 24.26 -7.85
C GLN A 229 -15.30 24.89 -9.01
N ALA A 230 -15.29 24.27 -10.20
CA ALA A 230 -16.07 24.75 -11.35
C ALA A 230 -17.59 24.60 -11.16
N VAL A 231 -18.03 23.50 -10.54
CA VAL A 231 -19.47 23.24 -10.27
C VAL A 231 -20.03 24.14 -9.17
N TYR A 232 -19.20 24.63 -8.24
CA TYR A 232 -19.62 25.59 -7.20
C TYR A 232 -19.55 27.07 -7.62
N GLN A 233 -19.08 27.36 -8.84
CA GLN A 233 -19.10 28.71 -9.42
C GLN A 233 -20.12 28.86 -10.58
N SER A 234 -21.02 27.88 -10.75
CA SER A 234 -22.10 27.89 -11.74
C SER A 234 -23.45 28.10 -11.09
#